data_AF-A0A6I9NCU6-F1
#
_entry.id   AF-A0A6I9NCU6-F1
#
_cell.length_a   1.000
_cell.length_b   1.000
_cell.length_c   1.000
_cell.angle_alpha   90.00
_cell.angle_beta   90.00
_cell.angle_gamma   90.00
#
_symmetry.space_group_name_H-M   'P 1'
#
loop_
_entity.id
_entity.type
_entity.pdbx_description
1 polymer ?
#
loop_
_entity_poly.entity_id
_entity_poly.type
_entity_poly.pdbx_seq_one_letter_code
_entity_poly.pdbx_strand_id
1 'polypeptide(L)'
;MRECISVHIGQAGAQIGNACWELYCLEHGIQPDGQMPSDKTIGGGDDSFNTFFSETGAGKHVPRAVFVDLEPTVIDEVRTGTYRQLFHPEQLITGKEDA
;
A
#
# COMPACT_ATOMS: atom_id res chain seq x y z
N MET A 1 -9.57 -2.39 -17.48
CA MET A 1 -8.50 -1.97 -16.55
C MET A 1 -7.20 -2.73 -16.81
N ARG A 2 -6.03 -2.11 -16.57
CA ARG A 2 -4.71 -2.78 -16.57
C ARG A 2 -4.08 -2.49 -15.21
N GLU A 3 -3.69 -3.53 -14.48
CA GLU A 3 -3.14 -3.40 -13.14
C GLU A 3 -1.62 -3.29 -13.16
N CYS A 4 -1.08 -2.53 -12.20
CA CYS A 4 0.34 -2.41 -11.94
C CYS A 4 0.64 -2.86 -10.51
N ILE A 5 1.70 -3.64 -10.34
CA ILE A 5 2.20 -4.04 -9.02
C ILE A 5 3.53 -3.33 -8.76
N SER A 6 3.62 -2.61 -7.64
CA SER A 6 4.86 -2.00 -7.18
C SER A 6 5.61 -2.96 -6.27
N VAL A 7 6.90 -3.17 -6.52
CA VAL A 7 7.76 -4.01 -5.66
C VAL A 7 8.87 -3.14 -5.10
N HIS A 8 8.92 -3.02 -3.78
CA HIS A 8 9.87 -2.21 -3.03
C HIS A 8 10.83 -3.13 -2.29
N ILE A 9 12.13 -3.06 -2.60
CA ILE A 9 13.14 -4.01 -2.11
C ILE A 9 14.22 -3.28 -1.32
N GLY A 10 14.50 -3.80 -0.12
CA GLY A 10 15.48 -3.28 0.83
C GLY A 10 15.09 -1.94 1.44
N GLN A 11 15.90 -1.48 2.38
CA GLN A 11 15.65 -0.26 3.16
C GLN A 11 15.29 0.96 2.31
N ALA A 12 16.13 1.28 1.32
CA ALA A 12 15.90 2.46 0.47
C ALA A 12 14.60 2.33 -0.35
N GLY A 13 14.34 1.15 -0.91
CA GLY A 13 13.13 0.88 -1.66
C GLY A 13 11.88 1.00 -0.79
N ALA A 14 11.92 0.43 0.41
CA ALA A 14 10.80 0.47 1.35
C ALA A 14 10.50 1.90 1.85
N GLN A 15 11.52 2.68 2.19
CA GLN A 15 11.34 4.08 2.63
C GLN A 15 10.75 4.96 1.51
N ILE A 16 11.28 4.83 0.29
CA ILE A 16 10.73 5.55 -0.88
C ILE A 16 9.30 5.09 -1.15
N GLY A 17 9.06 3.77 -1.12
CA GLY A 17 7.74 3.20 -1.32
C GLY A 17 6.71 3.74 -0.34
N ASN A 18 7.05 3.82 0.95
CA ASN A 18 6.16 4.36 1.98
C ASN A 18 5.77 5.82 1.70
N ALA A 19 6.74 6.67 1.36
CA ALA A 19 6.49 8.06 0.99
C ALA A 19 5.66 8.21 -0.30
N CYS A 20 5.91 7.37 -1.32
CA CYS A 20 5.13 7.37 -2.55
C CYS A 20 3.67 6.99 -2.29
N TRP A 21 3.41 5.97 -1.46
CA TRP A 21 2.05 5.54 -1.16
C TRP A 21 1.29 6.54 -0.28
N GLU A 22 1.96 7.24 0.62
CA GLU A 22 1.39 8.39 1.31
C GLU A 22 0.92 9.46 0.31
N LEU A 23 1.77 9.82 -0.65
CA LEU A 23 1.41 10.80 -1.68
C LEU A 23 0.24 10.32 -2.56
N TYR A 24 0.24 9.07 -3.01
CA TYR A 24 -0.88 8.51 -3.78
C TYR A 24 -2.20 8.53 -3.01
N CYS A 25 -2.16 8.25 -1.71
CA CYS A 25 -3.35 8.37 -0.87
C CYS A 25 -3.86 9.82 -0.81
N LEU A 26 -2.96 10.80 -0.65
CA LEU A 26 -3.32 12.21 -0.65
C LEU A 26 -3.90 12.68 -2.00
N GLU A 27 -3.28 12.28 -3.12
CA GLU A 27 -3.72 12.64 -4.47
C GLU A 27 -5.10 12.07 -4.81
N HIS A 28 -5.40 10.87 -4.32
CA HIS A 28 -6.67 10.19 -4.57
C HIS A 28 -7.70 10.36 -3.45
N GLY A 29 -7.37 11.06 -2.35
CA GLY A 29 -8.29 11.24 -1.23
C GLY A 29 -8.58 9.95 -0.45
N ILE A 30 -7.65 9.00 -0.47
CA ILE A 30 -7.72 7.74 0.28
C ILE A 30 -7.15 8.02 1.68
N GLN A 31 -7.91 7.64 2.71
CA GLN A 31 -7.51 7.79 4.10
C GLN A 31 -6.49 6.72 4.50
N PRO A 32 -5.75 6.90 5.61
CA PRO A 32 -4.74 5.94 6.04
C PRO A 32 -5.24 4.52 6.37
N ASP A 33 -6.55 4.37 6.58
CA ASP A 33 -7.23 3.08 6.75
C ASP A 33 -7.71 2.45 5.43
N GLY A 34 -7.49 3.13 4.31
CA GLY A 34 -7.90 2.74 2.97
C GLY A 34 -9.31 3.17 2.58
N GLN A 35 -10.03 3.93 3.41
CA GLN A 35 -11.36 4.44 3.07
C GLN A 35 -11.28 5.64 2.13
N MET A 36 -12.20 5.73 1.17
CA MET A 36 -12.31 6.86 0.25
C MET A 36 -13.75 7.39 0.26
N PRO A 37 -14.10 8.32 1.16
CA PRO A 37 -15.48 8.78 1.34
C PRO A 37 -16.10 9.44 0.09
N SER A 38 -15.26 9.94 -0.82
CA SER A 38 -15.66 10.51 -2.11
C SER A 38 -16.06 9.45 -3.13
N ASP A 39 -15.56 8.22 -2.99
CA ASP A 39 -15.93 7.12 -3.87
C ASP A 39 -17.31 6.58 -3.50
N LYS A 40 -18.23 6.65 -4.47
CA LYS A 40 -19.61 6.17 -4.34
C LYS A 40 -19.84 4.86 -5.09
N THR A 41 -18.80 4.31 -5.72
CA THR A 41 -18.86 3.17 -6.62
C THR A 41 -18.26 1.91 -6.02
N ILE A 42 -18.62 1.64 -4.76
CA ILE A 42 -18.14 0.48 -4.01
C ILE A 42 -18.32 -0.80 -4.83
N GLY A 43 -17.21 -1.47 -5.18
CA GLY A 43 -17.17 -2.73 -5.92
C GLY A 43 -17.41 -2.62 -7.43
N GLY A 44 -17.28 -1.43 -8.03
CA GLY A 44 -17.64 -1.24 -9.44
C GLY A 44 -17.10 -0.01 -10.18
N GLY A 45 -16.10 0.70 -9.65
CA GLY A 45 -15.47 1.84 -10.35
C GLY A 45 -14.40 1.38 -11.35
N ASP A 46 -14.49 1.78 -12.63
CA ASP A 46 -13.40 1.61 -13.63
C ASP A 46 -12.43 2.82 -13.59
N ASP A 47 -12.26 3.41 -12.40
CA ASP A 47 -11.46 4.61 -12.20
C ASP A 47 -9.96 4.34 -12.35
N SER A 48 -9.22 5.35 -12.82
CA SER A 48 -7.80 5.21 -13.18
C SER A 48 -6.91 4.77 -12.01
N PHE A 49 -7.27 5.08 -10.76
CA PHE A 49 -6.51 4.70 -9.57
C PHE A 49 -6.59 3.20 -9.24
N ASN A 50 -7.61 2.48 -9.73
CA ASN A 50 -7.73 1.03 -9.53
C ASN A 50 -6.63 0.23 -10.28
N THR A 51 -5.87 0.91 -11.15
CA THR A 51 -4.58 0.44 -11.67
C THR A 51 -3.60 0.10 -10.54
N PHE A 52 -3.59 0.91 -9.47
CA PHE A 52 -2.65 0.83 -8.35
C PHE A 52 -3.28 0.33 -7.05
N PHE A 53 -4.59 0.46 -6.88
CA PHE A 53 -5.32 -0.04 -5.72
C PHE A 53 -6.25 -1.20 -6.10
N SER A 54 -6.41 -2.16 -5.20
CA SER A 54 -7.54 -3.11 -5.23
C SER A 54 -8.59 -2.66 -4.23
N GLU A 55 -9.85 -2.89 -4.55
CA GLU A 55 -10.96 -2.60 -3.66
C GLU A 55 -11.46 -3.88 -2.99
N THR A 56 -11.69 -3.82 -1.69
CA THR A 56 -12.36 -4.89 -0.94
C THR A 56 -13.88 -4.66 -0.94
N GLY A 57 -14.66 -5.72 -0.67
CA GLY A 57 -16.12 -5.57 -0.52
C GLY A 57 -16.57 -4.66 0.64
N ALA A 58 -15.65 -4.20 1.50
CA ALA A 58 -15.90 -3.23 2.56
C ALA A 58 -15.55 -1.78 2.16
N GLY A 59 -15.29 -1.51 0.87
CA GLY A 59 -14.93 -0.19 0.35
C GLY A 59 -13.48 0.24 0.65
N LYS A 60 -12.67 -0.68 1.20
CA LYS A 60 -11.27 -0.41 1.49
C LYS A 60 -10.42 -0.56 0.23
N HIS A 61 -9.64 0.49 -0.06
CA HIS A 61 -8.62 0.54 -1.10
C HIS A 61 -7.28 0.07 -0.54
N VAL A 62 -6.76 -1.02 -1.11
CA VAL A 62 -5.52 -1.66 -0.69
C VAL A 62 -4.48 -1.51 -1.82
N PRO A 63 -3.28 -0.99 -1.53
CA PRO A 63 -2.21 -0.90 -2.52
C PRO A 63 -1.88 -2.24 -3.15
N ARG A 64 -1.66 -2.24 -4.46
CA ARG A 64 -1.03 -3.33 -5.21
C ARG A 64 0.48 -3.22 -5.06
N ALA A 65 0.96 -3.37 -3.83
CA ALA A 65 2.37 -3.23 -3.48
C ALA A 65 2.88 -4.48 -2.76
N VAL A 66 4.18 -4.75 -2.90
CA VAL A 66 4.92 -5.69 -2.07
C VAL A 66 6.16 -4.98 -1.55
N PHE A 67 6.42 -5.10 -0.25
CA PHE A 67 7.64 -4.63 0.39
C PHE A 67 8.41 -5.85 0.86
N VAL A 68 9.71 -5.88 0.54
CA VAL A 68 10.59 -6.98 0.89
C VAL A 68 11.89 -6.43 1.45
N ASP A 69 12.24 -6.88 2.65
CA ASP A 69 13.55 -6.58 3.25
C ASP A 69 14.10 -7.84 3.94
N LEU A 70 15.41 -7.96 4.04
CA LEU A 70 16.08 -9.08 4.72
C LEU A 70 16.17 -8.85 6.24
N GLU A 71 16.01 -7.61 6.68
CA GLU A 71 15.86 -7.25 8.09
C GLU A 71 14.49 -6.59 8.38
N PRO A 72 13.97 -6.68 9.62
CA PRO A 72 12.62 -6.24 9.91
C PRO A 72 12.45 -4.73 10.08
N THR A 73 13.52 -4.00 10.39
CA THR A 73 13.49 -2.62 10.91
C THR A 73 12.58 -1.69 10.10
N VAL A 74 12.82 -1.56 8.81
CA VAL A 74 12.14 -0.59 7.95
C VAL A 74 10.71 -1.03 7.63
N ILE A 75 10.48 -2.34 7.48
CA ILE A 75 9.14 -2.87 7.24
C ILE A 75 8.27 -2.76 8.51
N ASP A 76 8.87 -2.90 9.69
CA ASP A 76 8.16 -2.71 10.96
C ASP A 76 7.71 -1.26 11.16
N GLU A 77 8.45 -0.27 10.65
CA GLU A 77 7.98 1.12 10.59
C GLU A 77 6.71 1.26 9.73
N VAL A 78 6.63 0.55 8.59
CA VAL A 78 5.41 0.52 7.77
C VAL A 78 4.26 -0.17 8.50
N ARG A 79 4.53 -1.27 9.23
CA ARG A 79 3.54 -2.04 10.01
C ARG A 79 3.01 -1.28 11.23
N THR A 80 3.73 -0.29 11.72
CA THR A 80 3.38 0.44 12.95
C THR A 80 3.06 1.91 12.71
N GLY A 81 3.38 2.44 11.53
CA GLY A 81 3.19 3.84 11.16
C GLY A 81 1.74 4.23 10.87
N THR A 82 1.57 5.46 10.38
CA THR A 82 0.26 6.05 10.08
C THR A 82 -0.58 5.18 9.14
N TYR A 83 0.05 4.63 8.10
CA TYR A 83 -0.57 3.80 7.07
C TYR A 83 -0.53 2.29 7.39
N ARG A 84 -0.34 1.91 8.65
CA ARG A 84 -0.30 0.49 9.09
C ARG A 84 -1.52 -0.34 8.69
N GLN A 85 -2.65 0.33 8.48
CA GLN A 85 -3.90 -0.32 8.06
C GLN A 85 -4.07 -0.35 6.55
N LEU A 86 -3.26 0.36 5.78
CA LEU A 86 -3.43 0.48 4.33
C LEU A 86 -3.05 -0.82 3.60
N PHE A 87 -1.88 -1.38 3.92
CA PHE A 87 -1.31 -2.54 3.24
C PHE A 87 -1.87 -3.88 3.74
N HIS A 88 -1.86 -4.90 2.88
CA HIS A 88 -2.13 -6.26 3.34
C HIS A 88 -0.91 -6.79 4.11
N PRO A 89 -1.05 -7.40 5.31
CA PRO A 89 0.10 -7.84 6.09
C PRO A 89 1.03 -8.83 5.36
N GLU A 90 0.46 -9.67 4.49
CA GLU A 90 1.23 -10.64 3.68
C GLU A 90 2.06 -9.99 2.57
N GLN A 91 1.83 -8.71 2.25
CA GLN A 91 2.62 -7.94 1.30
C GLN A 91 3.87 -7.31 1.94
N LEU A 92 4.01 -7.38 3.27
CA LEU A 92 5.12 -6.82 4.03
C LEU A 92 6.03 -7.97 4.48
N ILE A 93 7.08 -8.27 3.73
CA ILE A 93 7.88 -9.49 3.90
C ILE A 93 9.24 -9.12 4.50
N THR A 94 9.62 -9.80 5.59
CA THR A 94 10.89 -9.57 6.29
C THR A 94 11.65 -10.86 6.50
N GLY A 95 12.98 -10.80 6.35
CA GLY A 95 13.90 -11.82 6.82
C GLY A 95 14.26 -11.65 8.30
N LYS A 96 15.25 -12.41 8.77
CA LYS A 96 15.79 -12.34 10.14
C LYS A 96 17.29 -12.05 10.21
N GLU A 97 17.97 -11.99 9.07
CA GLU A 97 19.40 -11.75 8.95
C GLU A 97 19.63 -10.84 7.74
N ASP A 98 20.37 -9.75 7.97
CA ASP A 98 20.84 -8.87 6.90
C ASP A 98 22.01 -9.54 6.14
N ALA A 99 22.22 -9.13 4.89
CA ALA A 99 23.18 -9.71 3.94
C ALA A 99 24.65 -9.43 4.28
#